data_AF-A0A952KFH8-F1
#
_entry.id   AF-A0A952KFH8-F1
#
_cell.length_a   1.000
_cell.length_b   1.000
_cell.length_c   1.000
_cell.angle_alpha   90.00
_cell.angle_beta   90.00
_cell.angle_gamma   90.00
#
_symmetry.space_group_name_H-M   'P 1'
#
loop_
_entity.id
_entity.type
_entity.pdbx_description
1 polymer ?
#
loop_
_entity_poly.entity_id
_entity_poly.type
_entity_poly.pdbx_seq_one_letter_code
_entity_poly.pdbx_strand_id
1 'polypeptide(L)' 'MTSPKTSGAAPRYPAPELKDLPDDIKAKVLEVQEKAGFVPNVFLALARRPAEWRAFFAYHDALML' A
#
# COMPACT_ATOMS: atom_id res chain seq x y z
N MET A 1 -6.47 -7.88 23.47
CA MET A 1 -7.46 -8.29 22.46
C MET A 1 -6.80 -8.19 21.10
N THR A 2 -6.12 -9.24 20.65
CA THR A 2 -5.49 -9.29 19.31
C THR A 2 -6.48 -9.91 18.34
N SER A 3 -6.96 -9.10 17.39
CA SER A 3 -7.90 -9.51 16.34
C SER A 3 -7.41 -10.76 15.60
N PRO A 4 -8.31 -11.68 15.22
CA PRO A 4 -7.91 -12.88 14.52
C PRO A 4 -7.43 -12.51 13.11
N LYS A 5 -6.16 -12.81 12.78
CA LYS A 5 -5.73 -12.87 11.37
C LYS A 5 -6.54 -13.98 10.72
N THR A 6 -7.47 -13.63 9.86
CA THR A 6 -8.19 -14.58 9.00
C THR A 6 -7.20 -15.49 8.29
N SER A 7 -7.44 -16.80 8.31
CA SER A 7 -6.67 -17.78 7.56
C SER A 7 -6.99 -17.67 6.07
N GLY A 8 -6.65 -16.53 5.46
CA GLY A 8 -6.59 -16.37 4.01
C GLY A 8 -5.24 -16.87 3.52
N ALA A 9 -5.24 -17.58 2.39
CA ALA A 9 -4.02 -18.06 1.73
C ALA A 9 -2.91 -17.00 1.78
N ALA A 10 -1.68 -17.44 2.12
CA ALA A 10 -0.53 -16.54 2.16
C ALA A 10 -0.45 -15.76 0.83
N PRO A 11 -0.24 -14.44 0.87
CA PRO A 11 -0.20 -13.63 -0.34
C PRO A 11 0.88 -14.17 -1.26
N ARG A 12 0.56 -14.30 -2.56
CA ARG A 12 1.44 -14.91 -3.56
C ARG A 12 2.80 -14.21 -3.65
N TYR A 13 2.84 -12.94 -3.29
CA TYR A 13 4.06 -12.16 -3.12
C TYR A 13 4.07 -11.53 -1.72
N PRO A 14 5.19 -11.60 -0.99
CA PRO A 14 5.31 -10.93 0.29
C PRO A 14 5.25 -9.41 0.10
N ALA A 15 4.48 -8.72 0.95
CA ALA A 15 4.51 -7.27 1.03
C ALA A 15 5.82 -6.82 1.72
N PRO A 16 6.44 -5.72 1.29
CA PRO A 16 7.59 -5.16 1.99
C PRO A 16 7.15 -4.58 3.34
N GLU A 17 8.07 -4.53 4.30
CA GLU A 17 7.82 -3.78 5.53
C GLU A 17 7.83 -2.28 5.26
N LEU A 18 6.98 -1.54 5.97
CA LEU A 18 6.88 -0.08 5.82
C LEU A 18 8.23 0.62 5.98
N LYS A 19 9.12 0.13 6.85
CA LYS A 19 10.45 0.71 7.10
C LYS A 19 11.36 0.69 5.87
N ASP A 20 11.23 -0.33 5.01
CA ASP A 20 12.08 -0.57 3.84
C ASP A 20 11.58 0.19 2.61
N LEU A 21 10.45 0.90 2.71
CA LEU A 21 9.89 1.67 1.63
C LEU A 21 10.59 3.03 1.46
N PRO A 22 10.68 3.54 0.22
CA PRO A 22 11.01 4.94 -0.04
C PRO A 22 10.06 5.90 0.70
N ASP A 23 10.59 7.04 1.13
CA ASP A 23 9.85 7.97 2.01
C ASP A 23 8.62 8.60 1.34
N ASP A 24 8.65 8.79 0.02
CA ASP A 24 7.52 9.27 -0.75
C ASP A 24 6.32 8.30 -0.72
N ILE A 25 6.60 6.99 -0.80
CA ILE A 25 5.57 5.95 -0.71
C ILE A 25 5.03 5.88 0.73
N LYS A 26 5.90 5.92 1.75
CA LYS A 26 5.48 5.96 3.16
C LYS A 26 4.55 7.14 3.43
N ALA A 27 4.94 8.33 2.97
CA ALA A 27 4.15 9.54 3.15
C ALA A 27 2.75 9.39 2.54
N LYS A 28 2.64 8.83 1.33
CA LYS A 28 1.33 8.63 0.69
C LYS A 28 0.47 7.60 1.42
N VAL A 29 1.07 6.51 1.89
CA VAL A 29 0.36 5.49 2.68
C VAL A 29 -0.19 6.08 3.98
N LEU A 30 0.61 6.89 4.69
CA LEU A 30 0.18 7.57 5.91
C LEU A 30 -0.93 8.59 5.62
N GLU A 31 -0.80 9.40 4.57
CA GLU A 31 -1.84 10.36 4.16
C GLU A 31 -3.19 9.66 3.92
N VAL A 32 -3.18 8.53 3.22
CA VAL A 32 -4.39 7.74 2.96
C VAL A 32 -4.95 7.13 4.24
N GLN A 33 -4.09 6.63 5.12
CA GLN A 33 -4.50 6.10 6.41
C GLN A 33 -5.22 7.15 7.26
N GLU A 34 -4.67 8.38 7.34
CA GLU A 34 -5.27 9.48 8.09
C GLU A 34 -6.64 9.88 7.51
N LYS A 35 -6.78 9.86 6.18
CA LYS A 35 -8.02 10.25 5.51
C LYS A 35 -9.11 9.17 5.56
N ALA A 36 -8.75 7.91 5.33
CA ALA A 36 -9.69 6.80 5.19
C ALA A 36 -9.87 5.98 6.47
N GLY A 37 -8.98 6.14 7.46
CA GLY A 37 -8.94 5.31 8.66
C GLY A 37 -8.33 3.91 8.45
N PHE A 38 -7.91 3.58 7.22
CA PHE A 38 -7.23 2.33 6.88
C PHE A 38 -6.37 2.49 5.62
N VAL A 39 -5.46 1.54 5.38
CA VAL A 39 -4.65 1.47 4.15
C VAL A 39 -5.25 0.44 3.20
N PRO A 40 -5.69 0.81 1.98
CA PRO A 40 -6.16 -0.15 1.00
C PRO A 40 -5.06 -1.14 0.60
N ASN A 41 -5.40 -2.42 0.48
CA ASN A 41 -4.42 -3.50 0.22
C ASN A 41 -3.55 -3.26 -1.02
N VAL A 42 -4.07 -2.57 -2.05
CA VAL A 42 -3.34 -2.25 -3.29
C VAL A 42 -2.08 -1.41 -3.02
N PHE A 43 -2.10 -0.53 -2.01
CA PHE A 43 -0.94 0.27 -1.64
C PHE A 43 0.22 -0.62 -1.18
N LEU A 44 -0.06 -1.58 -0.30
CA LEU A 44 0.95 -2.48 0.25
C LEU A 44 1.36 -3.57 -0.75
N ALA A 45 0.41 -4.06 -1.55
CA ALA A 45 0.66 -5.11 -2.55
C ALA A 45 1.59 -4.65 -3.68
N LEU A 46 1.50 -3.38 -4.10
CA LEU A 46 2.37 -2.81 -5.14
C LEU A 46 3.67 -2.22 -4.60
N ALA A 47 3.76 -1.93 -3.30
CA ALA A 47 4.92 -1.26 -2.71
C ALA A 47 6.24 -2.02 -2.88
N ARG A 48 6.20 -3.35 -3.13
CA ARG A 48 7.38 -4.18 -3.46
C ARG A 48 8.11 -3.73 -4.74
N ARG A 49 7.44 -2.96 -5.60
CA ARG A 49 7.98 -2.44 -6.86
C ARG A 49 7.73 -0.93 -6.91
N PRO A 50 8.60 -0.11 -6.27
CA PRO A 50 8.37 1.33 -6.13
C PRO A 50 8.15 2.07 -7.47
N ALA A 51 8.83 1.66 -8.54
CA ALA A 51 8.64 2.26 -9.86
C ALA A 51 7.24 1.95 -10.44
N GLU A 52 6.78 0.70 -10.34
CA GLU A 52 5.44 0.29 -10.78
C GLU A 52 4.36 0.96 -9.93
N TRP A 53 4.58 1.04 -8.61
CA TRP A 53 3.69 1.74 -7.68
C TRP A 53 3.50 3.21 -8.09
N ARG A 54 4.59 3.94 -8.36
CA ARG A 54 4.53 5.35 -8.77
C ARG A 54 3.79 5.51 -10.10
N ALA A 55 4.10 4.66 -11.08
CA ALA A 55 3.42 4.70 -12.37
C ALA A 55 1.92 4.43 -12.24
N PHE A 56 1.54 3.44 -11.42
CA PHE A 56 0.14 3.09 -11.18
C PHE A 56 -0.64 4.26 -10.57
N PHE A 57 -0.13 4.85 -9.48
CA PHE A 57 -0.82 5.94 -8.80
C PHE A 57 -0.81 7.24 -9.59
N ALA A 58 0.28 7.55 -10.32
CA ALA A 58 0.28 8.69 -11.23
C ALA A 58 -0.81 8.56 -12.32
N TYR A 59 -1.00 7.35 -12.88
CA TYR A 59 -2.03 7.11 -13.88
C TYR A 59 -3.44 7.07 -13.29
N HIS A 60 -3.61 6.50 -12.09
CA HIS A 60 -4.88 6.55 -11.35
C HIS A 60 -5.32 7.99 -11.11
N ASP A 61 -4.42 8.83 -10.60
CA ASP A 61 -4.71 10.23 -10.29
C ASP A 61 -4.98 11.03 -11.58
N ALA A 62 -4.29 10.72 -12.68
CA ALA A 62 -4.58 11.34 -13.98
C ALA A 62 -5.97 11.01 -14.54
N LEU A 63 -6.58 9.89 -14.13
CA LEU A 63 -7.89 9.44 -14.62
C LEU A 63 -9.06 9.71 -13.66
N MET A 64 -8.81 9.65 -12.35
CA MET A 64 -9.84 9.62 -11.30
C MET A 64 -9.89 10.90 -10.45
N LEU A 65 -9.41 12.01 -11.00
CA LEU A 65 -9.39 13.34 -10.36
C LEU A 65 -10.77 13.82 -9.88
#